data_AF-A0A8I0PC71-F1
#
_entry.id   AF-A0A8I0PC71-F1
#
_cell.length_a   1.000
_cell.length_b   1.000
_cell.length_c   1.000
_cell.angle_alpha   90.00
_cell.angle_beta   90.00
_cell.angle_gamma   90.00
#
_symmetry.space_group_name_H-M   'P 1'
#
loop_
_entity.id
_entity.type
_entity.pdbx_description
1 polymer ?
#
loop_
_entity_poly.entity_id
_entity_poly.type
_entity_poly.pdbx_seq_one_letter_code
_entity_poly.pdbx_strand_id
1 'polypeptide(L)'
;MATPPPLGPQPPQGGGPFPPPGQPYPYQAPHQVPGQAWGQAWGRAYPAPRPAPPVNGLAIAALVLGVLCFLPGVGLLLGLLALAQIRKKGERGKGMAVAGIVLSTVGALLTTLAFTTGGARGAWEGLRDAANGVGGTFSVATGECFDTPSGSLEGYTDDVDVVPCDGEHDAEVFAGFSLPDGPYPGDDAVTEAADGRCYARSASYVMDPWGLPADVDVYYFTPTRESWRYGDREITCMFGNTDPEGGLTGSLRQDETTLDDDQLAFLKADAILDDAFDGIPDTEYVEDDLAGHKAWASQVAAALERQTRALRAHDWEPGAEQAVTDYAEALDRAREEWRAAHGADDAGDFTDHWDKAHRLTDGPKAVTAREALGLATEAPTGDDEGTGRGGDDGETEAEV
;
A
#
# COMPACT_ATOMS: atom_id res chain seq x y z
N MET A 1 -4.64 -6.74 -40.07
CA MET A 1 -3.71 -7.90 -40.05
C MET A 1 -4.55 -9.18 -40.09
N ALA A 2 -4.07 -10.23 -40.76
CA ALA A 2 -4.83 -11.46 -41.00
C ALA A 2 -5.00 -12.29 -39.72
N THR A 3 -6.21 -12.76 -39.48
CA THR A 3 -6.62 -13.61 -38.35
C THR A 3 -6.19 -15.08 -38.55
N PRO A 4 -5.64 -15.77 -37.53
CA PRO A 4 -5.36 -17.21 -37.63
C PRO A 4 -6.63 -18.07 -37.40
N PRO A 5 -6.71 -19.29 -37.97
CA PRO A 5 -7.87 -20.16 -37.87
C PRO A 5 -7.93 -20.98 -36.56
N PRO A 6 -9.13 -21.47 -36.16
CA PRO A 6 -9.36 -22.14 -34.89
C PRO A 6 -8.78 -23.57 -34.81
N LEU A 7 -8.26 -23.94 -33.64
CA LEU A 7 -7.80 -25.29 -33.31
C LEU A 7 -9.00 -26.21 -33.03
N GLY A 8 -9.05 -27.32 -33.77
CA GLY A 8 -10.08 -28.36 -33.60
C GLY A 8 -9.87 -29.28 -32.38
N PRO A 9 -10.88 -30.11 -32.04
CA PRO A 9 -10.93 -30.86 -30.79
C PRO A 9 -9.95 -32.06 -30.73
N GLN A 10 -9.30 -32.21 -29.58
CA GLN A 10 -8.40 -33.34 -29.26
C GLN A 10 -9.19 -34.57 -28.75
N PRO A 11 -8.91 -35.79 -29.22
CA PRO A 11 -9.52 -37.03 -28.72
C PRO A 11 -8.86 -37.57 -27.42
N PRO A 12 -9.59 -38.37 -26.62
CA PRO A 12 -9.19 -38.74 -25.26
C PRO A 12 -8.10 -39.82 -25.23
N GLN A 13 -7.09 -39.64 -24.37
CA GLN A 13 -6.04 -40.63 -24.13
C GLN A 13 -6.52 -41.68 -23.11
N GLY A 14 -6.63 -42.92 -23.58
CA GLY A 14 -6.99 -44.10 -22.79
C GLY A 14 -5.84 -44.62 -21.93
N GLY A 15 -6.18 -45.05 -20.71
CA GLY A 15 -5.26 -45.63 -19.73
C GLY A 15 -4.73 -47.02 -20.12
N GLY A 16 -3.45 -47.23 -19.82
CA GLY A 16 -2.77 -48.53 -19.88
C GLY A 16 -2.17 -48.93 -18.52
N PRO A 17 -1.92 -50.22 -18.26
CA PRO A 17 -1.80 -50.78 -16.92
C PRO A 17 -0.40 -50.68 -16.28
N PHE A 18 -0.40 -50.62 -14.95
CA PHE A 18 0.73 -50.56 -14.01
C PHE A 18 1.60 -51.84 -14.01
N PRO A 19 2.94 -51.75 -14.02
CA PRO A 19 3.82 -52.92 -13.85
C PRO A 19 4.10 -53.26 -12.37
N PRO A 20 4.23 -54.55 -12.00
CA PRO A 20 4.43 -55.00 -10.62
C PRO A 20 5.89 -54.88 -10.12
N PRO A 21 6.12 -54.86 -8.79
CA PRO A 21 7.44 -54.64 -8.18
C PRO A 21 8.39 -55.84 -8.35
N GLY A 22 9.61 -55.57 -8.81
CA GLY A 22 10.66 -56.55 -9.08
C GLY A 22 11.38 -57.06 -7.82
N GLN A 23 11.65 -58.37 -7.82
CA GLN A 23 12.38 -59.14 -6.80
C GLN A 23 13.93 -59.02 -6.96
N PRO A 24 14.71 -59.22 -5.88
CA PRO A 24 16.17 -59.00 -5.87
C PRO A 24 16.99 -60.14 -6.52
N TYR A 25 18.02 -59.77 -7.28
CA TYR A 25 18.97 -60.70 -7.92
C TYR A 25 20.16 -61.05 -6.99
N PRO A 26 20.66 -62.30 -7.00
CA PRO A 26 21.73 -62.76 -6.12
C PRO A 26 23.15 -62.46 -6.64
N TYR A 27 24.03 -62.17 -5.69
CA TYR A 27 25.46 -61.85 -5.85
C TYR A 27 26.27 -63.10 -6.25
N GLN A 28 27.04 -63.03 -7.36
CA GLN A 28 27.99 -64.07 -7.76
C GLN A 28 29.38 -63.79 -7.16
N ALA A 29 29.94 -64.81 -6.50
CA ALA A 29 31.27 -64.77 -5.89
C ALA A 29 32.40 -64.95 -6.93
N PRO A 30 33.59 -64.34 -6.75
CA PRO A 30 34.72 -64.55 -7.65
C PRO A 30 35.47 -65.84 -7.33
N HIS A 31 35.61 -66.67 -8.37
CA HIS A 31 36.55 -67.77 -8.57
C HIS A 31 38.00 -67.47 -8.13
N GLN A 32 38.60 -68.44 -7.41
CA GLN A 32 40.00 -68.50 -6.99
C GLN A 32 40.89 -69.08 -8.10
N VAL A 33 42.09 -68.52 -8.26
CA VAL A 33 43.16 -69.05 -9.14
C VAL A 33 44.39 -69.35 -8.27
N PRO A 34 45.00 -70.55 -8.33
CA PRO A 34 46.10 -70.91 -7.43
C PRO A 34 47.49 -70.69 -8.05
N GLY A 35 48.32 -69.96 -7.29
CA GLY A 35 49.75 -70.24 -7.05
C GLY A 35 50.79 -69.87 -8.11
N GLN A 36 51.70 -68.95 -7.77
CA GLN A 36 53.15 -69.25 -7.70
C GLN A 36 53.95 -68.08 -7.09
N ALA A 37 54.93 -68.45 -6.25
CA ALA A 37 55.79 -67.56 -5.49
C ALA A 37 57.15 -67.39 -6.16
N TRP A 38 57.59 -66.14 -6.40
CA TRP A 38 59.00 -65.78 -6.64
C TRP A 38 59.26 -64.30 -6.27
N GLY A 39 60.28 -64.07 -5.45
CA GLY A 39 61.05 -62.81 -5.47
C GLY A 39 60.83 -61.82 -4.34
N GLN A 40 61.60 -61.96 -3.26
CA GLN A 40 61.96 -60.84 -2.40
C GLN A 40 62.90 -59.89 -3.16
N ALA A 41 62.50 -58.64 -3.35
CA ALA A 41 63.38 -57.47 -3.47
C ALA A 41 62.52 -56.20 -3.53
N TRP A 42 63.01 -55.10 -2.95
CA TRP A 42 62.43 -53.75 -2.92
C TRP A 42 61.53 -53.40 -1.71
N GLY A 43 62.17 -53.38 -0.53
CA GLY A 43 61.73 -52.52 0.56
C GLY A 43 61.95 -51.04 0.21
N ARG A 44 60.87 -50.27 0.07
CA ARG A 44 60.88 -48.82 0.27
C ARG A 44 59.62 -48.44 1.04
N ALA A 45 59.80 -48.10 2.31
CA ALA A 45 58.72 -47.59 3.15
C ALA A 45 58.22 -46.25 2.59
N TYR A 46 56.94 -46.19 2.24
CA TYR A 46 56.25 -44.93 1.99
C TYR A 46 56.00 -44.25 3.35
N PRO A 47 56.38 -42.97 3.56
CA PRO A 47 55.97 -42.25 4.76
C PRO A 47 54.45 -42.05 4.70
N ALA A 48 53.75 -42.41 5.79
CA ALA A 48 52.33 -42.13 5.94
C ALA A 48 52.06 -40.61 5.83
N PRO A 49 50.95 -40.17 5.20
CA PRO A 49 50.59 -38.76 5.16
C PRO A 49 50.43 -38.24 6.60
N ARG A 50 51.13 -37.16 6.94
CA ARG A 50 50.93 -36.48 8.22
C ARG A 50 49.53 -35.84 8.21
N PRO A 51 48.68 -36.07 9.23
CA PRO A 51 47.39 -35.39 9.31
C PRO A 51 47.62 -33.87 9.35
N ALA A 52 46.90 -33.13 8.52
CA ALA A 52 46.96 -31.68 8.52
C ALA A 52 46.50 -31.14 9.89
N PRO A 53 47.17 -30.14 10.47
CA PRO A 53 46.75 -29.56 11.73
C PRO A 53 45.33 -28.98 11.61
N PRO A 54 44.48 -29.16 12.64
CA PRO A 54 43.08 -28.74 12.61
C PRO A 54 42.94 -27.23 12.45
N VAL A 55 41.84 -26.81 11.82
CA VAL A 55 41.48 -25.39 11.68
C VAL A 55 40.95 -24.85 13.01
N ASN A 56 41.34 -23.62 13.37
CA ASN A 56 40.90 -23.02 14.63
C ASN A 56 39.42 -22.61 14.55
N GLY A 57 38.57 -23.16 15.43
CA GLY A 57 37.12 -22.87 15.46
C GLY A 57 36.77 -21.40 15.71
N LEU A 58 37.62 -20.63 16.40
CA LEU A 58 37.42 -19.19 16.60
C LEU A 58 37.64 -18.40 15.29
N ALA A 59 38.47 -18.89 14.37
CA ALA A 59 38.65 -18.25 13.06
C ALA A 59 37.42 -18.43 12.16
N ILE A 60 36.72 -19.57 12.27
CA ILE A 60 35.45 -19.81 11.57
C ILE A 60 34.35 -18.94 12.19
N ALA A 61 34.25 -18.91 13.53
CA ALA A 61 33.28 -18.07 14.22
C ALA A 61 33.48 -16.58 13.91
N ALA A 62 34.73 -16.10 13.86
CA ALA A 62 35.04 -14.72 13.48
C ALA A 62 34.67 -14.40 12.02
N LEU A 63 34.81 -15.36 11.09
CA LEU A 63 34.40 -15.19 9.70
C LEU A 63 32.86 -15.14 9.58
N VAL A 64 32.16 -16.08 10.21
CA VAL A 64 30.69 -16.16 10.15
C VAL A 64 30.06 -14.94 10.80
N LEU A 65 30.54 -14.51 11.97
CA LEU A 65 30.04 -13.31 12.65
C LEU A 65 30.41 -12.02 11.91
N GLY A 66 31.57 -11.98 11.25
CA GLY A 66 31.98 -10.85 10.42
C GLY A 66 31.16 -10.73 9.14
N VAL A 67 30.72 -11.85 8.55
CA VAL A 67 29.84 -11.88 7.37
C VAL A 67 28.39 -11.55 7.73
N LEU A 68 27.92 -11.98 8.90
CA LEU A 68 26.54 -11.79 9.33
C LEU A 68 26.26 -10.43 9.98
N CYS A 69 27.27 -9.56 10.17
CA CYS A 69 27.15 -8.18 10.67
C CYS A 69 26.37 -7.96 12.00
N PHE A 70 25.90 -8.99 12.69
CA PHE A 70 25.02 -8.81 13.85
C PHE A 70 25.69 -8.14 15.05
N LEU A 71 27.01 -8.21 15.21
CA LEU A 71 27.76 -7.57 16.30
C LEU A 71 29.23 -7.32 15.88
N PRO A 72 29.57 -6.19 15.23
CA PRO A 72 30.92 -5.95 14.70
C PRO A 72 32.01 -5.98 15.78
N GLY A 73 31.67 -5.61 17.02
CA GLY A 73 32.60 -5.66 18.16
C GLY A 73 33.01 -7.09 18.57
N VAL A 74 32.11 -8.07 18.47
CA VAL A 74 32.38 -9.45 18.90
C VAL A 74 33.24 -10.19 17.87
N GLY A 75 32.97 -9.99 16.57
CA GLY A 75 33.77 -10.55 15.47
C GLY A 75 35.23 -10.08 15.50
N LEU A 76 35.45 -8.79 15.78
CA LEU A 76 36.78 -8.20 15.91
C LEU A 76 37.58 -8.82 17.07
N LEU A 77 36.95 -8.97 18.24
CA LEU A 77 37.57 -9.51 19.44
C LEU A 77 37.96 -10.98 19.27
N LEU A 78 37.06 -11.79 18.68
CA LEU A 78 37.31 -13.20 18.39
C LEU A 78 38.39 -13.40 17.32
N GLY A 79 38.43 -12.55 16.28
CA GLY A 79 39.48 -12.57 15.27
C GLY A 79 40.88 -12.32 15.86
N LEU A 80 41.01 -11.34 16.75
CA LEU A 80 42.27 -11.02 17.43
C LEU A 80 42.74 -12.16 18.35
N LEU A 81 41.82 -12.78 19.10
CA LEU A 81 42.10 -13.94 19.94
C LEU A 81 42.48 -15.18 19.12
N ALA A 82 41.81 -15.42 17.99
CA ALA A 82 42.13 -16.49 17.06
C ALA A 82 43.55 -16.33 16.48
N LEU A 83 43.94 -15.10 16.10
CA LEU A 83 45.30 -14.79 15.63
C LEU A 83 46.37 -15.05 16.70
N ALA A 84 46.09 -14.70 17.96
CA ALA A 84 46.99 -14.96 19.08
C ALA A 84 47.14 -16.47 19.37
N GLN A 85 46.05 -17.24 19.30
CA GLN A 85 46.08 -18.69 19.47
C GLN A 85 46.77 -19.41 18.31
N ILE A 86 46.48 -19.02 17.07
CA ILE A 86 47.12 -19.58 15.88
C ILE A 86 48.63 -19.34 15.91
N ARG A 87 49.08 -18.15 16.37
CA ARG A 87 50.51 -17.85 16.51
C ARG A 87 51.20 -18.69 17.59
N LYS A 88 50.50 -19.03 18.67
CA LYS A 88 51.04 -19.84 19.78
C LYS A 88 50.99 -21.34 19.53
N LYS A 89 49.95 -21.84 18.85
CA LYS A 89 49.68 -23.28 18.66
C LYS A 89 49.99 -23.81 17.26
N GLY A 90 50.28 -22.94 16.29
CA GLY A 90 50.64 -23.36 14.92
C GLY A 90 49.47 -23.88 14.08
N GLU A 91 48.24 -23.53 14.44
CA GLU A 91 47.01 -23.99 13.78
C GLU A 91 46.76 -23.31 12.41
N ARG A 92 45.96 -23.91 11.53
CA ARG A 92 45.58 -23.31 10.23
C ARG A 92 44.36 -22.39 10.41
N GLY A 93 44.32 -21.27 9.69
CA GLY A 93 43.18 -20.33 9.77
C GLY A 93 43.52 -18.83 9.76
N LYS A 94 44.80 -18.44 9.61
CA LYS A 94 45.23 -17.03 9.61
C LYS A 94 44.48 -16.18 8.58
N GLY A 95 44.28 -16.68 7.36
CA GLY A 95 43.57 -15.95 6.31
C GLY A 95 42.11 -15.66 6.66
N MET A 96 41.41 -16.62 7.29
CA MET A 96 40.02 -16.46 7.71
C MET A 96 39.88 -15.48 8.88
N ALA A 97 40.79 -15.53 9.85
CA ALA A 97 40.82 -14.58 10.96
C ALA A 97 41.09 -13.14 10.48
N VAL A 98 41.98 -12.95 9.51
CA VAL A 98 42.25 -11.64 8.90
C VAL A 98 41.03 -11.15 8.11
N ALA A 99 40.40 -12.01 7.30
CA ALA A 99 39.18 -11.66 6.58
C ALA A 99 38.03 -11.25 7.53
N GLY A 100 37.81 -12.01 8.61
CA GLY A 100 36.81 -11.68 9.63
C GLY A 100 37.06 -10.34 10.33
N ILE A 101 38.33 -10.00 10.63
CA ILE A 101 38.70 -8.68 11.19
C ILE A 101 38.42 -7.56 10.20
N VAL A 102 38.81 -7.72 8.94
CA VAL A 102 38.61 -6.69 7.90
C VAL A 102 37.12 -6.42 7.69
N LEU A 103 36.31 -7.48 7.52
CA LEU A 103 34.86 -7.37 7.36
C LEU A 103 34.20 -6.73 8.59
N SER A 104 34.60 -7.12 9.80
CA SER A 104 34.05 -6.54 11.04
C SER A 104 34.42 -5.06 11.21
N THR A 105 35.62 -4.66 10.77
CA THR A 105 36.08 -3.26 10.85
C THR A 105 35.33 -2.38 9.85
N VAL A 106 35.14 -2.86 8.62
CA VAL A 106 34.34 -2.16 7.59
C VAL A 106 32.88 -2.07 8.03
N GLY A 107 32.30 -3.17 8.54
CA GLY A 107 30.94 -3.19 9.08
C GLY A 107 30.76 -2.23 10.25
N ALA A 108 31.73 -2.14 11.17
CA ALA A 108 31.71 -1.17 12.25
C ALA A 108 31.69 0.28 11.74
N LEU A 109 32.54 0.60 10.76
CA LEU A 109 32.63 1.93 10.16
C LEU A 109 31.34 2.33 9.44
N LEU A 110 30.77 1.40 8.67
CA LEU A 110 29.48 1.61 7.98
C LEU A 110 28.33 1.78 8.98
N THR A 111 28.32 1.00 10.06
CA THR A 111 27.31 1.14 11.13
C THR A 111 27.44 2.48 11.82
N THR A 112 28.65 2.91 12.19
CA THR A 112 28.86 4.23 12.79
C THR A 112 28.45 5.35 11.84
N LEU A 113 28.74 5.22 10.54
CA LEU A 113 28.32 6.18 9.53
C LEU A 113 26.79 6.25 9.44
N ALA A 114 26.12 5.11 9.35
CA ALA A 114 24.65 5.01 9.31
C ALA A 114 23.96 5.58 10.56
N PHE A 115 24.56 5.42 11.75
CA PHE A 115 24.05 6.04 12.98
C PHE A 115 24.27 7.56 13.01
N THR A 116 25.38 8.06 12.46
CA THR A 116 25.64 9.51 12.38
C THR A 116 24.81 10.23 11.32
N THR A 117 24.40 9.54 10.25
CA THR A 117 23.59 10.11 9.15
C THR A 117 22.09 9.85 9.28
N GLY A 118 21.64 9.12 10.30
CA GLY A 118 20.24 8.73 10.47
C GLY A 118 19.78 7.54 9.63
N GLY A 119 20.62 7.01 8.73
CA GLY A 119 20.31 5.86 7.86
C GLY A 119 20.01 4.55 8.60
N ALA A 120 20.38 4.44 9.88
CA ALA A 120 20.01 3.31 10.73
C ALA A 120 18.48 3.20 10.96
N ARG A 121 17.72 4.30 10.87
CA ARG A 121 16.25 4.27 10.92
C ARG A 121 15.65 3.73 9.63
N GLY A 122 16.05 4.28 8.48
CA GLY A 122 15.58 3.79 7.17
C GLY A 122 15.96 2.34 6.88
N ALA A 123 17.13 1.87 7.34
CA ALA A 123 17.49 0.45 7.24
C ALA A 123 16.70 -0.45 8.20
N TRP A 124 16.25 0.08 9.34
CA TRP A 124 15.41 -0.65 10.29
C TRP A 124 13.94 -0.67 9.85
N GLU A 125 13.46 0.40 9.23
CA GLU A 125 12.16 0.50 8.55
C GLU A 125 12.14 -0.48 7.37
N GLY A 126 13.10 -0.41 6.44
CA GLY A 126 13.18 -1.36 5.32
C GLY A 126 13.32 -2.83 5.73
N LEU A 127 13.98 -3.12 6.87
CA LEU A 127 14.01 -4.48 7.43
C LEU A 127 12.67 -4.89 8.06
N ARG A 128 11.96 -3.96 8.71
CA ARG A 128 10.63 -4.19 9.27
C ARG A 128 9.61 -4.42 8.17
N ASP A 129 9.70 -3.65 7.09
CA ASP A 129 8.82 -3.76 5.94
C ASP A 129 9.11 -5.04 5.16
N ALA A 130 10.38 -5.42 4.99
CA ALA A 130 10.75 -6.73 4.45
C ALA A 130 10.35 -7.92 5.36
N ALA A 131 10.29 -7.71 6.68
CA ALA A 131 9.83 -8.73 7.62
C ALA A 131 8.29 -8.85 7.67
N ASN A 132 7.57 -7.76 7.37
CA ASN A 132 6.11 -7.76 7.24
C ASN A 132 5.66 -8.19 5.83
N GLY A 133 6.49 -8.00 4.81
CA GLY A 133 6.24 -8.32 3.40
C GLY A 133 6.52 -9.77 2.99
N VAL A 134 6.66 -10.71 3.94
CA VAL A 134 6.78 -12.14 3.62
C VAL A 134 5.40 -12.71 3.29
N GLY A 135 4.84 -12.32 2.14
CA GLY A 135 3.57 -12.89 1.65
C GLY A 135 2.88 -12.17 0.48
N GLY A 136 3.18 -10.90 0.22
CA GLY A 136 2.56 -10.15 -0.89
C GLY A 136 3.41 -10.24 -2.16
N THR A 137 2.77 -10.52 -3.31
CA THR A 137 3.41 -10.46 -4.64
C THR A 137 3.66 -9.03 -5.11
N PHE A 138 3.02 -8.02 -4.50
CA PHE A 138 3.21 -6.60 -4.82
C PHE A 138 3.93 -5.92 -3.67
N SER A 139 5.19 -5.53 -3.88
CA SER A 139 5.95 -4.74 -2.90
C SER A 139 5.88 -3.25 -3.26
N VAL A 140 4.68 -2.66 -3.16
CA VAL A 140 4.49 -1.22 -3.28
C VAL A 140 4.00 -0.68 -1.94
N ALA A 141 4.71 0.30 -1.40
CA ALA A 141 4.40 0.92 -0.12
C ALA A 141 3.49 2.14 -0.28
N THR A 142 2.81 2.54 0.79
CA THR A 142 2.07 3.81 0.83
C THR A 142 2.99 4.99 0.48
N GLY A 143 2.54 5.82 -0.45
CA GLY A 143 3.29 6.95 -1.00
C GLY A 143 4.13 6.61 -2.23
N GLU A 144 4.15 5.36 -2.68
CA GLU A 144 4.83 4.98 -3.91
C GLU A 144 3.88 5.00 -5.10
N CYS A 145 4.39 5.47 -6.23
CA CYS A 145 3.71 5.48 -7.52
C CYS A 145 4.27 4.36 -8.40
N PHE A 146 3.44 3.80 -9.26
CA PHE A 146 3.85 2.70 -10.12
C PHE A 146 3.15 2.69 -11.47
N ASP A 147 3.79 2.02 -12.42
CA ASP A 147 3.23 1.66 -13.73
C ASP A 147 2.90 0.18 -13.77
N THR A 148 1.83 -0.15 -14.48
CA THR A 148 1.46 -1.52 -14.80
C THR A 148 1.98 -1.89 -16.20
N PRO A 149 2.46 -3.13 -16.41
CA PRO A 149 2.88 -3.57 -17.73
C PRO A 149 1.77 -3.50 -18.80
N SER A 150 0.51 -3.60 -18.37
CA SER A 150 -0.69 -3.49 -19.22
C SER A 150 -1.12 -2.06 -19.49
N GLY A 151 -0.66 -1.08 -18.69
CA GLY A 151 -1.25 0.27 -18.63
C GLY A 151 -2.68 0.26 -18.09
N SER A 152 -3.06 -0.77 -17.33
CA SER A 152 -4.42 -0.93 -16.80
C SER A 152 -4.34 -1.48 -15.38
N LEU A 153 -5.08 -0.82 -14.48
CA LEU A 153 -5.26 -1.21 -13.09
C LEU A 153 -6.30 -2.32 -12.92
N GLU A 154 -7.01 -2.67 -14.00
CA GLU A 154 -7.99 -3.74 -14.00
C GLU A 154 -7.38 -5.09 -14.40
N GLY A 155 -7.80 -6.14 -13.68
CA GLY A 155 -7.42 -7.51 -13.98
C GLY A 155 -6.26 -8.03 -13.14
N TYR A 156 -5.54 -9.02 -13.67
CA TYR A 156 -4.42 -9.65 -12.98
C TYR A 156 -3.12 -8.99 -13.41
N THR A 157 -2.39 -8.41 -12.46
CA THR A 157 -0.99 -8.06 -12.62
C THR A 157 -0.14 -8.93 -11.71
N ASP A 158 1.05 -9.35 -12.13
CA ASP A 158 1.99 -10.13 -11.32
C ASP A 158 3.15 -9.27 -10.80
N ASP A 159 3.36 -8.10 -11.40
CA ASP A 159 4.47 -7.20 -11.12
C ASP A 159 4.10 -5.77 -11.52
N VAL A 160 4.68 -4.79 -10.84
CA VAL A 160 4.47 -3.37 -11.10
C VAL A 160 5.80 -2.64 -11.00
N ASP A 161 5.99 -1.63 -11.84
CA ASP A 161 7.23 -0.87 -11.88
C ASP A 161 7.08 0.38 -11.02
N VAL A 162 7.73 0.42 -9.85
CA VAL A 162 7.73 1.63 -9.01
C VAL A 162 8.47 2.76 -9.70
N VAL A 163 7.79 3.89 -9.90
CA VAL A 163 8.29 5.07 -10.60
C VAL A 163 8.18 6.33 -9.73
N PRO A 164 8.96 7.39 -10.04
CA PRO A 164 8.82 8.67 -9.35
C PRO A 164 7.45 9.31 -9.59
N CYS A 165 6.76 9.68 -8.51
CA CYS A 165 5.44 10.33 -8.57
C CYS A 165 5.44 11.71 -9.25
N ASP A 166 6.59 12.38 -9.38
CA ASP A 166 6.69 13.69 -10.05
C ASP A 166 6.54 13.58 -11.58
N GLY A 167 6.64 12.36 -12.13
CA GLY A 167 6.35 12.05 -13.52
C GLY A 167 4.93 11.51 -13.73
N GLU A 168 4.67 11.15 -14.99
CA GLU A 168 3.49 10.36 -15.35
C GLU A 168 3.58 8.97 -14.72
N HIS A 169 2.47 8.47 -14.21
CA HIS A 169 2.36 7.11 -13.65
C HIS A 169 0.92 6.60 -13.67
N ASP A 170 0.74 5.28 -13.65
CA ASP A 170 -0.60 4.67 -13.68
C ASP A 170 -1.35 4.82 -12.34
N ALA A 171 -0.65 4.66 -11.21
CA ALA A 171 -1.28 4.66 -9.88
C ALA A 171 -0.38 5.12 -8.74
N GLU A 172 -1.01 5.63 -7.67
CA GLU A 172 -0.36 6.01 -6.40
C GLU A 172 -0.98 5.26 -5.22
N VAL A 173 -0.17 4.50 -4.47
CA VAL A 173 -0.63 3.73 -3.33
C VAL A 173 -0.86 4.63 -2.12
N PHE A 174 -2.06 4.63 -1.57
CA PHE A 174 -2.40 5.43 -0.38
C PHE A 174 -2.60 4.60 0.89
N ALA A 175 -2.81 3.28 0.78
CA ALA A 175 -2.96 2.42 1.95
C ALA A 175 -2.66 0.94 1.66
N GLY A 176 -2.23 0.22 2.70
CA GLY A 176 -2.15 -1.24 2.71
C GLY A 176 -2.79 -1.81 3.97
N PHE A 177 -3.39 -3.00 3.88
CA PHE A 177 -3.78 -3.77 5.06
C PHE A 177 -3.95 -5.26 4.78
N SER A 178 -3.70 -6.07 5.80
CA SER A 178 -3.92 -7.50 5.73
C SER A 178 -5.29 -7.92 6.27
N LEU A 179 -5.96 -8.83 5.57
CA LEU A 179 -7.13 -9.55 6.07
C LEU A 179 -6.76 -10.57 7.16
N PRO A 180 -7.68 -10.92 8.07
CA PRO A 180 -7.42 -11.91 9.11
C PRO A 180 -7.04 -13.29 8.55
N ASP A 181 -6.18 -14.00 9.27
CA ASP A 181 -5.85 -15.39 8.96
C ASP A 181 -7.07 -16.31 9.00
N GLY A 182 -7.10 -17.29 8.10
CA GLY A 182 -8.14 -18.30 8.08
C GLY A 182 -8.33 -18.96 6.71
N PRO A 183 -9.43 -19.69 6.51
CA PRO A 183 -9.88 -20.09 5.19
C PRO A 183 -10.13 -18.86 4.30
N TYR A 184 -9.93 -19.01 3.00
CA TYR A 184 -10.26 -17.94 2.04
C TYR A 184 -11.74 -17.56 2.18
N PRO A 185 -12.07 -16.28 2.47
CA PRO A 185 -13.44 -15.87 2.77
C PRO A 185 -14.35 -15.86 1.54
N GLY A 186 -13.78 -15.89 0.33
CA GLY A 186 -14.50 -15.76 -0.94
C GLY A 186 -14.28 -14.39 -1.56
N ASP A 187 -14.33 -14.31 -2.88
CA ASP A 187 -14.00 -13.10 -3.64
C ASP A 187 -14.89 -11.91 -3.20
N ASP A 188 -16.21 -12.12 -3.12
CA ASP A 188 -17.17 -11.08 -2.69
C ASP A 188 -16.82 -10.46 -1.34
N ALA A 189 -16.44 -11.28 -0.35
CA ALA A 189 -16.11 -10.81 0.99
C ALA A 189 -14.74 -10.09 1.04
N VAL A 190 -13.82 -10.43 0.13
CA VAL A 190 -12.55 -9.71 -0.03
C VAL A 190 -12.81 -8.35 -0.67
N THR A 191 -13.61 -8.30 -1.73
CA THR A 191 -13.99 -7.07 -2.43
C THR A 191 -14.75 -6.11 -1.50
N GLU A 192 -15.78 -6.58 -0.78
CA GLU A 192 -16.52 -5.76 0.18
C GLU A 192 -15.61 -5.17 1.27
N ALA A 193 -14.61 -5.95 1.72
CA ALA A 193 -13.62 -5.47 2.68
C ALA A 193 -12.63 -4.47 2.07
N ALA A 194 -12.30 -4.61 0.78
CA ALA A 194 -11.46 -3.68 0.04
C ALA A 194 -12.18 -2.35 -0.18
N ASP A 195 -13.37 -2.37 -0.78
CA ASP A 195 -14.21 -1.19 -1.04
C ASP A 195 -14.36 -0.35 0.24
N GLY A 196 -14.97 -0.93 1.28
CA GLY A 196 -15.30 -0.17 2.48
C GLY A 196 -14.08 0.40 3.21
N ARG A 197 -12.91 -0.24 3.13
CA ARG A 197 -11.71 0.22 3.85
C ARG A 197 -10.79 1.09 3.01
N CYS A 198 -10.73 0.87 1.70
CA CYS A 198 -9.94 1.71 0.80
C CYS A 198 -10.60 3.09 0.68
N TYR A 199 -11.91 3.18 0.42
CA TYR A 199 -12.62 4.47 0.41
C TYR A 199 -12.54 5.18 1.77
N ALA A 200 -12.69 4.47 2.89
CA ALA A 200 -12.55 5.12 4.20
C ALA A 200 -11.13 5.65 4.49
N ARG A 201 -10.10 5.10 3.84
CA ARG A 201 -8.70 5.51 4.03
C ARG A 201 -8.25 6.56 3.01
N SER A 202 -8.90 6.65 1.85
CA SER A 202 -8.56 7.65 0.84
C SER A 202 -8.65 9.07 1.41
N ALA A 203 -9.69 9.35 2.21
CA ALA A 203 -9.91 10.62 2.91
C ALA A 203 -8.79 11.01 3.91
N SER A 204 -7.98 10.03 4.37
CA SER A 204 -6.83 10.32 5.24
C SER A 204 -5.56 10.66 4.47
N TYR A 205 -5.51 10.28 3.19
CA TYR A 205 -4.37 10.54 2.30
C TYR A 205 -4.59 11.79 1.44
N VAL A 206 -5.83 12.00 1.01
CA VAL A 206 -6.30 13.21 0.32
C VAL A 206 -7.36 13.83 1.21
N MET A 207 -6.95 14.72 2.11
CA MET A 207 -7.86 15.37 3.06
C MET A 207 -8.72 16.45 2.41
N ASP A 208 -8.40 16.86 1.18
CA ASP A 208 -9.17 17.81 0.40
C ASP A 208 -9.82 17.11 -0.81
N PRO A 209 -11.09 16.68 -0.71
CA PRO A 209 -11.74 16.00 -1.83
C PRO A 209 -11.90 16.87 -3.07
N TRP A 210 -11.89 18.21 -2.95
CA TRP A 210 -11.94 19.13 -4.10
C TRP A 210 -10.61 19.17 -4.86
N GLY A 211 -9.52 18.74 -4.21
CA GLY A 211 -8.20 18.63 -4.83
C GLY A 211 -8.03 17.35 -5.66
N LEU A 212 -8.95 16.39 -5.53
CA LEU A 212 -8.91 15.16 -6.30
C LEU A 212 -9.48 15.42 -7.71
N PRO A 213 -8.73 15.12 -8.78
CA PRO A 213 -9.26 15.27 -10.14
C PRO A 213 -10.50 14.39 -10.37
N ALA A 214 -11.45 14.88 -11.17
CA ALA A 214 -12.72 14.18 -11.42
C ALA A 214 -12.54 12.85 -12.18
N ASP A 215 -11.42 12.66 -12.85
CA ASP A 215 -11.04 11.44 -13.56
C ASP A 215 -10.19 10.49 -12.70
N VAL A 216 -10.15 10.68 -11.38
CA VAL A 216 -9.41 9.80 -10.45
C VAL A 216 -10.37 9.05 -9.53
N ASP A 217 -10.16 7.74 -9.39
CA ASP A 217 -10.93 6.87 -8.50
C ASP A 217 -10.02 5.93 -7.69
N VAL A 218 -10.61 5.25 -6.71
CA VAL A 218 -9.96 4.28 -5.84
C VAL A 218 -9.97 2.90 -6.49
N TYR A 219 -8.77 2.34 -6.67
CA TYR A 219 -8.55 0.96 -7.09
C TYR A 219 -7.93 0.15 -5.94
N TYR A 220 -8.02 -1.18 -6.03
CA TYR A 220 -7.39 -2.09 -5.07
C TYR A 220 -6.84 -3.36 -5.71
N PHE A 221 -5.70 -3.80 -5.20
CA PHE A 221 -5.20 -5.16 -5.39
C PHE A 221 -5.65 -5.99 -4.22
N THR A 222 -6.17 -7.17 -4.52
CA THR A 222 -6.75 -8.07 -3.53
C THR A 222 -6.13 -9.46 -3.62
N PRO A 223 -6.08 -10.19 -2.49
CA PRO A 223 -5.57 -11.54 -2.50
C PRO A 223 -6.53 -12.46 -3.23
N THR A 224 -6.00 -13.30 -4.12
CA THR A 224 -6.76 -14.34 -4.81
C THR A 224 -6.83 -15.60 -3.95
N ARG A 225 -7.77 -16.50 -4.27
CA ARG A 225 -7.79 -17.84 -3.65
C ARG A 225 -6.45 -18.58 -3.81
N GLU A 226 -5.70 -18.32 -4.87
CA GLU A 226 -4.41 -18.94 -5.11
C GLU A 226 -3.32 -18.32 -4.24
N SER A 227 -3.13 -17.00 -4.27
CA SER A 227 -2.14 -16.31 -3.44
C SER A 227 -2.42 -16.51 -1.95
N TRP A 228 -3.70 -16.60 -1.56
CA TRP A 228 -4.10 -16.91 -0.19
C TRP A 228 -3.54 -18.24 0.33
N ARG A 229 -3.42 -19.26 -0.54
CA ARG A 229 -2.81 -20.56 -0.15
C ARG A 229 -1.33 -20.43 0.17
N TYR A 230 -0.68 -19.42 -0.39
CA TYR A 230 0.74 -19.12 -0.18
C TYR A 230 0.98 -18.07 0.93
N GLY A 231 -0.09 -17.59 1.56
CA GLY A 231 -0.01 -16.69 2.72
C GLY A 231 -0.35 -15.24 2.41
N ASP A 232 -0.71 -14.91 1.18
CA ASP A 232 -1.12 -13.55 0.82
C ASP A 232 -2.46 -13.18 1.46
N ARG A 233 -2.46 -12.08 2.19
CA ARG A 233 -3.63 -11.51 2.87
C ARG A 233 -3.78 -10.02 2.57
N GLU A 234 -2.86 -9.47 1.78
CA GLU A 234 -2.69 -8.02 1.68
C GLU A 234 -3.67 -7.45 0.67
N ILE A 235 -4.31 -6.35 1.06
CA ILE A 235 -5.06 -5.47 0.18
C ILE A 235 -4.27 -4.17 0.09
N THR A 236 -3.94 -3.79 -1.15
CA THR A 236 -3.28 -2.53 -1.47
C THR A 236 -4.29 -1.60 -2.12
N CYS A 237 -4.48 -0.41 -1.56
CA CYS A 237 -5.37 0.62 -2.08
C CYS A 237 -4.56 1.70 -2.80
N MET A 238 -5.01 2.12 -3.98
CA MET A 238 -4.37 3.16 -4.76
C MET A 238 -5.38 4.05 -5.46
N PHE A 239 -4.93 5.23 -5.84
CA PHE A 239 -5.64 6.07 -6.80
C PHE A 239 -5.19 5.72 -8.22
N GLY A 240 -6.10 5.85 -9.18
CA GLY A 240 -5.84 5.64 -10.60
C GLY A 240 -6.80 6.45 -11.46
N ASN A 241 -6.48 6.59 -12.74
CA ASN A 241 -7.36 7.28 -13.68
C ASN A 241 -8.55 6.39 -14.10
N THR A 242 -9.74 6.97 -14.22
CA THR A 242 -10.94 6.27 -14.68
C THR A 242 -10.95 6.02 -16.19
N ASP A 243 -10.21 6.81 -16.96
CA ASP A 243 -9.86 6.51 -18.35
C ASP A 243 -8.70 5.49 -18.39
N PRO A 244 -8.89 4.29 -18.96
CA PRO A 244 -7.83 3.28 -19.08
C PRO A 244 -6.64 3.73 -19.94
N GLU A 245 -6.76 4.79 -20.73
CA GLU A 245 -5.66 5.39 -21.48
C GLU A 245 -5.06 6.61 -20.76
N GLY A 246 -5.68 7.05 -19.66
CA GLY A 246 -5.25 8.15 -18.81
C GLY A 246 -4.22 7.71 -17.77
N GLY A 247 -3.49 8.69 -17.24
CA GLY A 247 -2.52 8.49 -16.17
C GLY A 247 -2.58 9.63 -15.16
N LEU A 248 -1.88 9.46 -14.05
CA LEU A 248 -1.69 10.47 -13.03
C LEU A 248 -0.41 11.27 -13.31
N THR A 249 -0.30 12.47 -12.75
CA THR A 249 0.92 13.27 -12.79
C THR A 249 1.07 14.04 -11.50
N GLY A 250 2.22 13.89 -10.85
CA GLY A 250 2.39 14.42 -9.49
C GLY A 250 1.74 13.51 -8.45
N SER A 251 2.16 13.65 -7.20
CA SER A 251 1.51 12.94 -6.09
C SER A 251 0.19 13.63 -5.73
N LEU A 252 -0.85 12.84 -5.50
CA LEU A 252 -2.16 13.24 -4.99
C LEU A 252 -2.13 13.46 -3.47
N ARG A 253 -1.03 13.12 -2.79
CA ARG A 253 -0.93 13.18 -1.34
C ARG A 253 -1.17 14.59 -0.80
N GLN A 254 -2.21 14.71 0.00
CA GLN A 254 -2.58 15.93 0.71
C GLN A 254 -3.04 15.58 2.13
N ASP A 255 -2.08 15.20 2.98
CA ASP A 255 -2.32 14.76 4.35
C ASP A 255 -1.70 15.72 5.39
N GLU A 256 -1.81 15.39 6.67
CA GLU A 256 -1.27 16.22 7.77
C GLU A 256 0.23 16.51 7.66
N THR A 257 0.97 15.78 6.82
CA THR A 257 2.42 15.98 6.62
C THR A 257 2.75 16.93 5.48
N THR A 258 1.79 17.20 4.58
CA THR A 258 1.95 18.08 3.41
C THR A 258 1.18 19.39 3.56
N LEU A 259 0.11 19.40 4.36
CA LEU A 259 -0.72 20.58 4.62
C LEU A 259 -0.08 21.52 5.65
N ASP A 260 -0.31 22.83 5.47
CA ASP A 260 -0.01 23.80 6.54
C ASP A 260 -1.07 23.80 7.65
N ASP A 261 -0.79 24.52 8.74
CA ASP A 261 -1.65 24.54 9.93
C ASP A 261 -3.06 25.08 9.66
N ASP A 262 -3.18 26.09 8.78
CA ASP A 262 -4.47 26.72 8.44
C ASP A 262 -5.28 25.81 7.51
N GLN A 263 -4.65 25.26 6.47
CA GLN A 263 -5.26 24.29 5.57
C GLN A 263 -5.76 23.05 6.34
N LEU A 264 -4.91 22.51 7.22
CA LEU A 264 -5.26 21.34 8.03
C LEU A 264 -6.42 21.63 8.98
N ALA A 265 -6.45 22.81 9.60
CA ALA A 265 -7.55 23.21 10.47
C ALA A 265 -8.87 23.36 9.71
N PHE A 266 -8.83 23.95 8.51
CA PHE A 266 -9.98 24.12 7.63
C PHE A 266 -10.55 22.77 7.18
N LEU A 267 -9.72 21.89 6.61
CA LEU A 267 -10.15 20.58 6.11
C LEU A 267 -10.65 19.66 7.22
N LYS A 268 -10.06 19.73 8.42
CA LYS A 268 -10.60 19.01 9.60
C LYS A 268 -11.97 19.54 10.05
N ALA A 269 -12.24 20.82 9.84
CA ALA A 269 -13.56 21.38 10.12
C ALA A 269 -14.57 20.90 9.08
N ASP A 270 -14.21 20.91 7.79
CA ASP A 270 -15.07 20.45 6.70
C ASP A 270 -15.39 18.95 6.80
N ALA A 271 -14.43 18.10 7.17
CA ALA A 271 -14.64 16.67 7.38
C ALA A 271 -15.71 16.34 8.44
N ILE A 272 -16.06 17.27 9.34
CA ILE A 272 -17.17 17.09 10.30
C ILE A 272 -18.52 17.06 9.59
N LEU A 273 -18.65 17.86 8.53
CA LEU A 273 -19.85 17.93 7.72
C LEU A 273 -19.91 16.71 6.78
N ASP A 274 -18.80 16.35 6.16
CA ASP A 274 -18.71 15.18 5.25
C ASP A 274 -19.13 13.88 5.98
N ASP A 275 -18.61 13.63 7.18
CA ASP A 275 -19.01 12.47 8.03
C ASP A 275 -20.51 12.47 8.35
N ALA A 276 -21.13 13.66 8.44
CA ALA A 276 -22.58 13.73 8.61
C ALA A 276 -23.32 13.38 7.31
N PHE A 277 -22.80 13.75 6.15
CA PHE A 277 -23.38 13.42 4.85
C PHE A 277 -23.29 11.92 4.51
N ASP A 278 -22.26 11.22 4.97
CA ASP A 278 -22.16 9.75 4.87
C ASP A 278 -23.33 9.03 5.55
N GLY A 279 -24.01 9.70 6.50
CA GLY A 279 -25.20 9.20 7.18
C GLY A 279 -26.52 9.39 6.43
N ILE A 280 -26.49 9.84 5.18
CA ILE A 280 -27.69 10.01 4.35
C ILE A 280 -28.47 8.68 4.22
N PRO A 281 -29.80 8.70 4.34
CA PRO A 281 -30.61 7.51 4.06
C PRO A 281 -30.43 7.00 2.62
N ASP A 282 -30.12 5.70 2.48
CA ASP A 282 -29.99 4.99 1.20
C ASP A 282 -31.37 4.73 0.57
N THR A 283 -31.93 5.76 -0.05
CA THR A 283 -33.24 5.76 -0.72
C THR A 283 -33.15 6.50 -2.06
N GLU A 284 -33.84 6.01 -3.09
CA GLU A 284 -33.87 6.65 -4.42
C GLU A 284 -34.49 8.05 -4.35
N TYR A 285 -35.57 8.22 -3.58
CA TYR A 285 -36.21 9.51 -3.39
C TYR A 285 -36.44 9.86 -1.91
N VAL A 286 -36.45 11.16 -1.62
CA VAL A 286 -36.70 11.68 -0.26
C VAL A 286 -38.07 11.24 0.26
N GLU A 287 -39.09 11.14 -0.59
CA GLU A 287 -40.43 10.69 -0.21
C GLU A 287 -40.49 9.23 0.25
N ASP A 288 -39.53 8.39 -0.12
CA ASP A 288 -39.50 6.97 0.26
C ASP A 288 -39.22 6.80 1.76
N ASP A 289 -38.42 7.70 2.34
CA ASP A 289 -38.20 7.79 3.79
C ASP A 289 -38.01 9.23 4.29
N LEU A 290 -39.04 10.07 4.13
CA LEU A 290 -39.00 11.45 4.61
C LEU A 290 -38.70 11.53 6.12
N ALA A 291 -39.12 10.54 6.91
CA ALA A 291 -38.86 10.52 8.34
C ALA A 291 -37.36 10.31 8.64
N GLY A 292 -36.70 9.40 7.92
CA GLY A 292 -35.26 9.19 7.96
C GLY A 292 -34.48 10.43 7.53
N HIS A 293 -34.86 11.03 6.40
CA HIS A 293 -34.25 12.25 5.88
C HIS A 293 -34.37 13.42 6.86
N LYS A 294 -35.53 13.61 7.49
CA LYS A 294 -35.72 14.63 8.54
C LYS A 294 -34.86 14.35 9.78
N ALA A 295 -34.72 13.08 10.20
CA ALA A 295 -33.85 12.73 11.32
C ALA A 295 -32.38 13.00 11.00
N TRP A 296 -31.96 12.68 9.78
CA TRP A 296 -30.61 12.95 9.29
C TRP A 296 -30.32 14.45 9.14
N ALA A 297 -31.26 15.26 8.63
CA ALA A 297 -31.13 16.73 8.57
C ALA A 297 -30.81 17.37 9.94
N SER A 298 -31.35 16.82 11.03
CA SER A 298 -30.99 17.27 12.38
C SER A 298 -29.54 16.95 12.75
N GLN A 299 -28.97 15.86 12.23
CA GLN A 299 -27.57 15.48 12.44
C GLN A 299 -26.65 16.42 11.65
N VAL A 300 -27.00 16.72 10.40
CA VAL A 300 -26.28 17.70 9.56
C VAL A 300 -26.28 19.09 10.22
N ALA A 301 -27.42 19.55 10.75
CA ALA A 301 -27.48 20.81 11.49
C ALA A 301 -26.57 20.83 12.74
N ALA A 302 -26.41 19.69 13.42
CA ALA A 302 -25.50 19.57 14.55
C ALA A 302 -24.03 19.54 14.11
N ALA A 303 -23.73 18.94 12.96
CA ALA A 303 -22.40 18.93 12.34
C ALA A 303 -21.96 20.35 11.95
N LEU A 304 -22.82 21.12 11.28
CA LEU A 304 -22.56 22.52 10.94
C LEU A 304 -22.27 23.40 12.17
N GLU A 305 -22.93 23.14 13.30
CA GLU A 305 -22.59 23.82 14.56
C GLU A 305 -21.17 23.48 15.05
N ARG A 306 -20.73 22.23 14.89
CA ARG A 306 -19.37 21.81 15.26
C ARG A 306 -18.33 22.36 14.30
N GLN A 307 -18.58 22.29 12.99
CA GLN A 307 -17.71 22.86 11.94
C GLN A 307 -17.51 24.37 12.16
N THR A 308 -18.58 25.14 12.24
CA THR A 308 -18.49 26.59 12.49
C THR A 308 -17.80 26.94 13.80
N ARG A 309 -17.96 26.12 14.85
CA ARG A 309 -17.22 26.29 16.11
C ARG A 309 -15.72 26.02 15.93
N ALA A 310 -15.35 24.97 15.18
CA ALA A 310 -13.96 24.66 14.87
C ALA A 310 -13.32 25.79 14.06
N LEU A 311 -14.00 26.27 13.01
CA LEU A 311 -13.52 27.38 12.18
C LEU A 311 -13.28 28.66 13.01
N ARG A 312 -14.16 28.97 13.97
CA ARG A 312 -14.03 30.16 14.84
C ARG A 312 -13.01 30.02 15.97
N ALA A 313 -12.57 28.80 16.27
CA ALA A 313 -11.62 28.53 17.34
C ALA A 313 -10.16 28.58 16.87
N HIS A 314 -9.93 28.52 15.55
CA HIS A 314 -8.61 28.59 14.94
C HIS A 314 -8.17 30.04 14.72
N ASP A 315 -6.88 30.32 14.94
CA ASP A 315 -6.28 31.64 14.74
C ASP A 315 -5.74 31.74 13.30
N TRP A 316 -6.58 32.21 12.38
CA TRP A 316 -6.26 32.30 10.94
C TRP A 316 -5.19 33.34 10.61
N GLU A 317 -4.41 33.09 9.56
CA GLU A 317 -3.56 34.13 8.98
C GLU A 317 -4.39 35.33 8.50
N PRO A 318 -3.86 36.57 8.60
CA PRO A 318 -4.60 37.78 8.24
C PRO A 318 -5.13 37.81 6.79
N GLY A 319 -4.53 37.02 5.89
CA GLY A 319 -4.98 36.88 4.50
C GLY A 319 -6.28 36.08 4.36
N ALA A 320 -6.56 35.14 5.27
CA ALA A 320 -7.70 34.23 5.22
C ALA A 320 -8.79 34.54 6.25
N GLU A 321 -8.46 35.22 7.35
CA GLU A 321 -9.36 35.45 8.50
C GLU A 321 -10.76 35.95 8.13
N GLN A 322 -10.86 36.97 7.28
CA GLN A 322 -12.16 37.51 6.87
C GLN A 322 -12.94 36.54 5.98
N ALA A 323 -12.26 35.84 5.07
CA ALA A 323 -12.90 34.91 4.15
C ALA A 323 -13.47 33.69 4.90
N VAL A 324 -12.72 33.14 5.84
CA VAL A 324 -13.19 32.04 6.70
C VAL A 324 -14.31 32.49 7.64
N THR A 325 -14.24 33.72 8.16
CA THR A 325 -15.33 34.29 8.98
C THR A 325 -16.63 34.40 8.17
N ASP A 326 -16.57 34.94 6.95
CA ASP A 326 -17.71 35.05 6.06
C ASP A 326 -18.29 33.67 5.70
N TYR A 327 -17.44 32.66 5.50
CA TYR A 327 -17.87 31.29 5.25
C TYR A 327 -18.56 30.68 6.48
N ALA A 328 -18.01 30.86 7.68
CA ALA A 328 -18.66 30.41 8.92
C ALA A 328 -20.04 31.06 9.14
N GLU A 329 -20.23 32.31 8.72
CA GLU A 329 -21.56 32.96 8.71
C GLU A 329 -22.51 32.37 7.67
N ALA A 330 -22.02 31.96 6.49
CA ALA A 330 -22.82 31.26 5.49
C ALA A 330 -23.27 29.87 5.99
N LEU A 331 -22.36 29.13 6.64
CA LEU A 331 -22.66 27.84 7.28
C LEU A 331 -23.68 27.96 8.42
N ASP A 332 -23.66 29.05 9.19
CA ASP A 332 -24.70 29.32 10.20
C ASP A 332 -26.09 29.44 9.58
N ARG A 333 -26.20 30.04 8.38
CA ARG A 333 -27.45 30.12 7.61
C ARG A 333 -27.81 28.77 7.01
N ALA A 334 -26.85 28.02 6.50
CA ALA A 334 -27.08 26.65 6.00
C ALA A 334 -27.67 25.77 7.12
N ARG A 335 -27.17 25.93 8.35
CA ARG A 335 -27.70 25.22 9.52
C ARG A 335 -29.14 25.59 9.83
N GLU A 336 -29.57 26.82 9.59
CA GLU A 336 -30.98 27.22 9.75
C GLU A 336 -31.87 26.52 8.73
N GLU A 337 -31.40 26.41 7.48
CA GLU A 337 -32.10 25.67 6.42
C GLU A 337 -32.19 24.17 6.77
N TRP A 338 -31.13 23.53 7.26
CA TRP A 338 -31.18 22.12 7.70
C TRP A 338 -32.11 21.89 8.90
N ARG A 339 -32.21 22.85 9.83
CA ARG A 339 -33.20 22.80 10.91
C ARG A 339 -34.63 22.94 10.39
N ALA A 340 -34.83 23.73 9.34
CA ALA A 340 -36.11 23.85 8.68
C ALA A 340 -36.45 22.58 7.88
N ALA A 341 -35.48 21.95 7.19
CA ALA A 341 -35.64 20.66 6.54
C ALA A 341 -36.08 19.56 7.52
N HIS A 342 -35.49 19.50 8.72
CA HIS A 342 -35.96 18.62 9.79
C HIS A 342 -37.44 18.87 10.17
N GLY A 343 -37.91 20.12 10.05
CA GLY A 343 -39.28 20.53 10.31
C GLY A 343 -40.23 20.41 9.12
N ALA A 344 -39.75 20.00 7.94
CA ALA A 344 -40.49 20.09 6.68
C ALA A 344 -41.83 19.34 6.68
N ASP A 345 -42.84 19.90 6.04
CA ASP A 345 -44.19 19.32 5.98
C ASP A 345 -44.27 18.13 5.02
N ASP A 346 -43.53 18.18 3.91
CA ASP A 346 -43.45 17.14 2.89
C ASP A 346 -42.05 17.08 2.24
N ALA A 347 -41.87 16.15 1.30
CA ALA A 347 -40.58 15.94 0.63
C ALA A 347 -40.17 17.14 -0.25
N GLY A 348 -41.13 17.86 -0.85
CA GLY A 348 -40.82 19.05 -1.64
C GLY A 348 -40.29 20.19 -0.78
N ASP A 349 -40.92 20.43 0.36
CA ASP A 349 -40.45 21.41 1.35
C ASP A 349 -39.07 21.04 1.92
N PHE A 350 -38.82 19.74 2.15
CA PHE A 350 -37.50 19.24 2.54
C PHE A 350 -36.44 19.56 1.48
N THR A 351 -36.69 19.22 0.21
CA THR A 351 -35.77 19.49 -0.91
C THR A 351 -35.53 20.98 -1.12
N ASP A 352 -36.57 21.82 -0.97
CA ASP A 352 -36.41 23.28 -1.06
C ASP A 352 -35.43 23.85 -0.02
N HIS A 353 -35.45 23.30 1.20
CA HIS A 353 -34.52 23.67 2.27
C HIS A 353 -33.12 23.08 2.04
N TRP A 354 -33.04 21.84 1.57
CA TRP A 354 -31.80 21.22 1.14
C TRP A 354 -31.03 22.08 0.14
N ASP A 355 -31.68 22.44 -0.97
CA ASP A 355 -31.05 23.18 -2.06
C ASP A 355 -30.52 24.54 -1.61
N LYS A 356 -31.23 25.20 -0.69
CA LYS A 356 -30.77 26.46 -0.09
C LYS A 356 -29.55 26.23 0.79
N ALA A 357 -29.56 25.18 1.61
CA ALA A 357 -28.43 24.85 2.48
C ALA A 357 -27.18 24.47 1.67
N HIS A 358 -27.35 23.69 0.60
CA HIS A 358 -26.24 23.25 -0.25
C HIS A 358 -25.59 24.43 -0.98
N ARG A 359 -26.38 25.35 -1.54
CA ARG A 359 -25.86 26.61 -2.13
C ARG A 359 -25.09 27.50 -1.16
N LEU A 360 -25.33 27.37 0.14
CA LEU A 360 -24.58 28.11 1.18
C LEU A 360 -23.31 27.37 1.60
N THR A 361 -23.34 26.03 1.55
CA THR A 361 -22.22 25.15 1.92
C THR A 361 -21.15 25.17 0.83
N ASP A 362 -21.52 24.96 -0.43
CA ASP A 362 -20.57 24.90 -1.56
C ASP A 362 -20.59 26.17 -2.42
N GLY A 363 -21.12 27.26 -1.85
CA GLY A 363 -21.31 28.52 -2.53
C GLY A 363 -20.04 29.37 -2.67
N PRO A 364 -20.18 30.60 -3.21
CA PRO A 364 -19.04 31.51 -3.43
C PRO A 364 -18.22 31.82 -2.18
N LYS A 365 -18.81 31.71 -0.98
CA LYS A 365 -18.10 31.94 0.28
C LYS A 365 -17.14 30.80 0.64
N ALA A 366 -17.51 29.55 0.36
CA ALA A 366 -16.60 28.41 0.48
C ALA A 366 -15.42 28.58 -0.47
N VAL A 367 -15.71 28.85 -1.76
CA VAL A 367 -14.69 29.12 -2.79
C VAL A 367 -13.73 30.23 -2.36
N THR A 368 -14.25 31.36 -1.84
CA THR A 368 -13.40 32.48 -1.40
C THR A 368 -12.52 32.10 -0.21
N ALA A 369 -13.05 31.35 0.78
CA ALA A 369 -12.26 30.89 1.93
C ALA A 369 -11.16 29.91 1.49
N ARG A 370 -11.49 28.97 0.60
CA ARG A 370 -10.57 27.97 0.06
C ARG A 370 -9.48 28.62 -0.79
N GLU A 371 -9.83 29.57 -1.65
CA GLU A 371 -8.87 30.35 -2.44
C GLU A 371 -7.89 31.11 -1.53
N ALA A 372 -8.37 31.72 -0.45
CA ALA A 372 -7.52 32.43 0.51
C ALA A 372 -6.54 31.52 1.27
N LEU A 373 -6.87 30.23 1.38
CA LEU A 373 -6.05 29.18 2.00
C LEU A 373 -5.18 28.41 0.98
N GLY A 374 -5.26 28.74 -0.31
CA GLY A 374 -4.56 28.00 -1.36
C GLY A 374 -5.04 26.55 -1.54
N LEU A 375 -6.28 26.26 -1.14
CA LEU A 375 -6.95 24.97 -1.36
C LEU A 375 -7.64 24.94 -2.72
N ALA A 376 -8.02 23.74 -3.18
CA ALA A 376 -8.75 23.60 -4.44
C ALA A 376 -10.10 24.32 -4.39
N THR A 377 -10.52 24.96 -5.48
CA THR A 377 -11.69 25.85 -5.52
C THR A 377 -12.84 25.33 -6.37
N GLU A 378 -12.62 24.22 -7.07
CA GLU A 378 -13.64 23.56 -7.90
C GLU A 378 -14.21 22.41 -7.09
N ALA A 379 -15.51 22.49 -6.76
CA ALA A 379 -16.18 21.41 -6.07
C ALA A 379 -16.26 20.18 -6.98
N PRO A 380 -16.10 18.96 -6.46
CA PRO A 380 -16.39 17.75 -7.21
C PRO A 380 -17.82 17.85 -7.73
N THR A 381 -18.00 17.71 -9.04
CA THR A 381 -19.34 17.52 -9.58
C THR A 381 -19.79 16.14 -9.14
N GLY A 382 -20.61 16.05 -8.09
CA GLY A 382 -21.30 14.80 -7.79
C GLY A 382 -22.04 14.36 -9.04
N ASP A 383 -21.99 13.06 -9.35
CA ASP A 383 -22.71 12.49 -10.48
C ASP A 383 -24.21 12.80 -10.32
N ASP A 384 -24.65 13.88 -10.95
CA ASP A 384 -26.05 14.26 -11.17
C ASP A 384 -26.68 13.30 -12.20
N GLU A 385 -26.52 11.98 -12.02
CA GLU A 385 -27.35 10.98 -12.69
C GLU A 385 -28.64 10.81 -11.88
N GLY A 386 -29.56 11.78 -11.95
CA GLY A 386 -30.86 11.52 -11.32
C GLY A 386 -31.95 12.58 -11.29
N THR A 387 -31.74 13.86 -11.60
CA THR A 387 -32.86 14.84 -11.57
C THR A 387 -32.92 15.76 -12.77
N GLY A 388 -32.86 15.17 -13.97
CA GLY A 388 -33.24 15.84 -15.22
C GLY A 388 -34.75 16.02 -15.34
N ARG A 389 -35.34 16.93 -14.55
CA ARG A 389 -36.69 17.46 -14.83
C ARG A 389 -36.58 18.36 -16.06
N GLY A 390 -36.85 17.79 -17.23
CA GLY A 390 -36.88 18.52 -18.51
C GLY A 390 -37.78 19.75 -18.43
N GLY A 391 -37.17 20.92 -18.33
CA GLY A 391 -37.78 22.21 -18.58
C GLY A 391 -37.86 22.44 -20.08
N ASP A 392 -39.09 22.33 -20.59
CA ASP A 392 -39.50 22.74 -21.92
C ASP A 392 -39.42 24.28 -22.02
N ASP A 393 -38.26 24.79 -22.43
CA ASP A 393 -38.10 26.20 -22.80
C ASP A 393 -38.47 26.36 -24.28
N GLY A 394 -39.78 26.43 -24.53
CA GLY A 394 -40.32 26.88 -25.81
C GLY A 394 -39.97 28.34 -26.07
N GLU A 395 -38.89 28.58 -26.81
CA GLU A 395 -38.60 29.86 -27.46
C GLU A 395 -39.71 30.18 -28.47
N THR A 396 -40.67 31.02 -28.07
CA THR A 396 -41.48 31.77 -29.04
C THR A 396 -40.68 32.96 -29.54
N GLU A 397 -40.18 32.82 -30.77
CA GLU A 397 -39.79 33.91 -31.65
C GLU A 397 -40.91 34.96 -31.73
N ALA A 398 -40.56 36.23 -31.50
CA ALA A 398 -41.38 37.36 -31.91
C ALA A 398 -40.50 38.33 -32.70
N GLU A 399 -40.68 38.30 -34.02
CA GLU A 399 -40.24 39.35 -34.94
C GLU A 399 -41.03 40.65 -34.71
N VAL A 400 -40.33 41.75 -35.03
CA VAL A 400 -40.72 43.17 -35.26
C VAL A 400 -40.63 44.14 -34.09
#